data_AF-A0A336MJI3-F1
#
_entry.id   AF-A0A336MJI3-F1
#
_cell.length_a   1.000
_cell.length_b   1.000
_cell.length_c   1.000
_cell.angle_alpha   90.00
_cell.angle_beta   90.00
_cell.angle_gamma   90.00
#
_symmetry.space_group_name_H-M   'P 1'
#
loop_
_entity.id
_entity.type
_entity.pdbx_description
1 polymer ?
#
loop_
_entity_poly.entity_id
_entity_poly.type
_entity_poly.pdbx_seq_one_letter_code
_entity_poly.pdbx_strand_id
1 'polypeptide(L)'
;MNIVDEDPDPLCCCEYFDRHEQRNHIFLCCCQCTELDEICERLITCKTVDRKLKKEMWFTFKDRLRIPYPGGARLLLCESLLPLFLIILSQLIGAINMYSTCIAFVLSLYVLYYARKSYYRANHRTSFCFYWCIWSVAYLVVLFQTNLPLMEILPEENFVFVLLLTFMLISFYMVHRINKRHYSTSGLQSALASDDDSATVLIMPEDKNSNTSKDCNTTNDEEGEYELWICSNITYYNYKYYIAACCLGTVTFLWYSNLVITTVCHPFPVFRVFNVEILMPDDCSDVYDQYDIALCFVGALYALVLAVFCFIKFIQELYYITKSIAFSNWHSDEQHQRHSRKNCINNWRSFLCN
;
A
#
# COMPACT_ATOMS: atom_id res chain seq x y z
N MET A 1 -23.75 47.16 -6.35
CA MET A 1 -23.83 46.20 -7.47
C MET A 1 -23.13 44.95 -6.97
N ASN A 2 -23.93 44.02 -6.47
CA ASN A 2 -23.45 42.79 -5.86
C ASN A 2 -22.92 41.91 -6.98
N ILE A 3 -21.64 41.57 -6.92
CA ILE A 3 -21.09 40.45 -7.67
C ILE A 3 -21.63 39.23 -6.93
N VAL A 4 -22.63 38.61 -7.53
CA VAL A 4 -23.08 37.28 -7.15
C VAL A 4 -21.94 36.36 -7.58
N ASP A 5 -21.20 35.82 -6.61
CA ASP A 5 -20.36 34.65 -6.86
C ASP A 5 -21.30 33.53 -7.32
N GLU A 6 -21.36 33.28 -8.63
CA GLU A 6 -21.94 32.06 -9.17
C GLU A 6 -21.13 30.90 -8.60
N ASP A 7 -21.76 30.11 -7.72
CA ASP A 7 -21.24 28.82 -7.30
C ASP A 7 -20.86 28.02 -8.56
N PRO A 8 -19.59 27.57 -8.71
CA PRO A 8 -19.21 26.80 -9.87
C PRO A 8 -20.01 25.50 -9.88
N ASP A 9 -20.71 25.24 -10.98
CA ASP A 9 -21.42 23.97 -11.22
C ASP A 9 -20.55 22.78 -10.81
N PRO A 10 -21.11 21.75 -10.15
CA PRO A 10 -20.34 20.59 -9.72
C PRO A 10 -19.64 19.93 -10.92
N LEU A 11 -18.33 19.69 -10.80
CA LEU A 11 -17.56 19.05 -11.87
C LEU A 11 -18.16 17.67 -12.20
N CYS A 12 -18.29 17.40 -13.50
CA CYS A 12 -18.59 16.05 -13.95
C CYS A 12 -17.38 15.12 -13.71
N CYS A 13 -17.62 13.81 -13.63
CA CYS A 13 -16.61 12.82 -13.23
C CYS A 13 -15.32 12.84 -14.08
N CYS A 14 -15.39 13.39 -15.29
CA CYS A 14 -14.33 13.43 -16.29
C CYS A 14 -13.69 14.82 -16.45
N GLU A 15 -14.13 15.80 -15.67
CA GLU A 15 -13.64 17.17 -15.73
C GLU A 15 -12.71 17.47 -14.55
N TYR A 16 -11.77 18.35 -14.80
CA TYR A 16 -10.82 18.79 -13.79
C TYR A 16 -10.32 20.21 -14.07
N PHE A 17 -9.87 20.88 -13.01
CA PHE A 17 -9.10 22.12 -13.16
C PHE A 17 -7.62 21.80 -13.33
N ASP A 18 -7.03 22.35 -14.40
CA ASP A 18 -5.59 22.33 -14.67
C ASP A 18 -4.86 23.32 -13.73
N ARG A 19 -3.52 23.32 -13.73
CA ARG A 19 -2.65 24.26 -12.98
C ARG A 19 -2.90 25.73 -13.30
N HIS A 20 -3.52 25.99 -14.44
CA HIS A 20 -3.92 27.32 -14.89
C HIS A 20 -5.38 27.65 -14.52
N GLU A 21 -6.00 26.87 -13.64
CA GLU A 21 -7.39 27.02 -13.17
C GLU A 21 -8.44 26.96 -14.29
N GLN A 22 -8.08 26.37 -15.44
CA GLN A 22 -9.00 26.15 -16.55
C GLN A 22 -9.66 24.77 -16.44
N ARG A 23 -10.96 24.72 -16.77
CA ARG A 23 -11.75 23.48 -16.81
C ARG A 23 -11.37 22.67 -18.05
N ASN A 24 -10.74 21.53 -17.83
CA ASN A 24 -10.29 20.59 -18.86
C ASN A 24 -10.96 19.22 -18.69
N HIS A 25 -11.01 18.44 -19.77
CA HIS A 25 -11.61 17.12 -19.80
C HIS A 25 -10.54 16.04 -20.03
N ILE A 26 -10.68 14.85 -19.41
CA ILE A 26 -9.68 13.75 -19.50
C ILE A 26 -9.35 13.37 -20.95
N PHE A 27 -10.34 13.34 -21.85
CA PHE A 27 -10.12 12.99 -23.26
C PHE A 27 -9.25 13.98 -24.05
N LEU A 28 -8.97 15.18 -23.53
CA LEU A 28 -8.00 16.09 -24.14
C LEU A 28 -6.54 15.78 -23.74
N CYS A 29 -6.27 14.68 -23.01
CA CYS A 29 -4.90 14.33 -22.57
C CYS A 29 -3.85 14.40 -23.69
N CYS A 30 -4.20 13.92 -24.90
CA CYS A 30 -3.32 13.93 -26.08
C CYS A 30 -3.58 15.09 -27.06
N CYS A 31 -4.59 15.92 -26.84
CA CYS A 31 -4.91 17.05 -27.71
C CYS A 31 -4.33 18.33 -27.08
N GLN A 32 -3.67 19.18 -27.88
CA GLN A 32 -2.99 20.41 -27.42
C GLN A 32 -1.81 20.15 -26.46
N CYS A 33 -0.88 19.27 -26.83
CA CYS A 33 0.39 19.10 -26.10
C CYS A 33 1.56 19.52 -27.01
N THR A 34 1.83 20.83 -27.06
CA THR A 34 2.93 21.41 -27.86
C THR A 34 4.29 20.79 -27.52
N GLU A 35 4.49 20.41 -26.25
CA GLU A 35 5.71 19.74 -25.76
C GLU A 35 5.87 18.33 -26.33
N LEU A 36 4.77 17.56 -26.46
CA LEU A 36 4.79 16.22 -27.03
C LEU A 36 5.04 16.29 -28.54
N ASP A 37 4.36 17.21 -29.22
CA ASP A 37 4.53 17.45 -30.66
C ASP A 37 5.98 17.82 -30.98
N GLU A 38 6.58 18.72 -30.21
CA GLU A 38 7.98 19.13 -30.38
C GLU A 38 8.98 17.99 -30.13
N ILE A 39 8.69 17.09 -29.17
CA ILE A 39 9.54 15.92 -28.90
C ILE A 39 9.43 14.89 -30.03
N CYS A 40 8.23 14.63 -30.51
CA CYS A 40 7.99 13.76 -31.67
C CYS A 40 8.68 14.32 -32.92
N GLU A 41 8.58 15.62 -33.18
CA GLU A 41 9.25 16.27 -34.31
C GLU A 41 10.77 16.16 -34.20
N ARG A 42 11.35 16.37 -33.00
CA ARG A 42 12.79 16.21 -32.77
C ARG A 42 13.26 14.75 -32.88
N LEU A 43 12.46 13.78 -32.46
CA LEU A 43 12.73 12.36 -32.65
C LEU A 43 12.74 11.96 -34.12
N ILE A 44 11.73 12.40 -34.89
CA ILE A 44 11.60 12.14 -36.32
C ILE A 44 12.72 12.83 -37.11
N THR A 45 13.12 14.04 -36.72
CA THR A 45 14.22 14.78 -37.34
C THR A 45 15.62 14.39 -36.81
N CYS A 46 15.71 13.35 -35.96
CA CYS A 46 16.95 12.88 -35.33
C CYS A 46 17.77 13.98 -34.61
N LYS A 47 17.09 14.96 -34.02
CA LYS A 47 17.71 16.02 -33.22
C LYS A 47 17.76 15.63 -31.75
N THR A 48 18.76 16.13 -31.03
CA THR A 48 18.90 15.86 -29.59
C THR A 48 17.76 16.48 -28.81
N VAL A 49 17.09 15.68 -27.97
CA VAL A 49 16.01 16.13 -27.09
C VAL A 49 16.62 16.65 -25.78
N ASP A 50 16.34 17.91 -25.46
CA ASP A 50 16.82 18.57 -24.24
C ASP A 50 16.21 17.93 -22.97
N ARG A 51 16.99 17.88 -21.89
CA ARG A 51 16.55 17.33 -20.59
C ARG A 51 15.43 18.17 -19.98
N LYS A 52 15.42 19.49 -20.22
CA LYS A 52 14.36 20.38 -19.74
C LYS A 52 13.01 20.04 -20.37
N LEU A 53 12.99 19.90 -21.70
CA LEU A 53 11.81 19.53 -22.49
C LEU A 53 11.24 18.15 -22.07
N LYS A 54 12.10 17.16 -21.82
CA LYS A 54 11.67 15.84 -21.29
C LYS A 54 11.01 15.95 -19.91
N LYS A 55 11.54 16.83 -19.06
CA LYS A 55 11.04 17.01 -17.69
C LYS A 55 9.68 17.72 -17.70
N GLU A 56 9.53 18.76 -18.51
CA GLU A 56 8.27 19.49 -18.72
C GLU A 56 7.20 18.55 -19.29
N MET A 57 7.52 17.81 -20.36
CA MET A 57 6.61 16.81 -20.92
C MET A 57 6.20 15.75 -19.89
N TRP A 58 7.13 15.26 -19.07
CA TRP A 58 6.80 14.32 -18.01
C TRP A 58 5.88 14.93 -16.94
N PHE A 59 6.05 16.20 -16.60
CA PHE A 59 5.16 16.89 -15.67
C PHE A 59 3.77 17.10 -16.28
N THR A 60 3.67 17.49 -17.55
CA THR A 60 2.42 17.66 -18.28
C THR A 60 1.68 16.33 -18.44
N PHE A 61 2.41 15.26 -18.76
CA PHE A 61 1.84 13.91 -18.83
C PHE A 61 1.34 13.41 -17.47
N LYS A 62 2.13 13.61 -16.40
CA LYS A 62 1.70 13.32 -15.02
C LYS A 62 0.48 14.13 -14.62
N ASP A 63 0.35 15.37 -15.08
CA ASP A 63 -0.79 16.24 -14.77
C ASP A 63 -2.09 15.78 -15.45
N ARG A 64 -1.98 15.29 -16.69
CA ARG A 64 -3.12 14.91 -17.53
C ARG A 64 -3.59 13.47 -17.35
N LEU A 65 -2.77 12.59 -16.77
CA LEU A 65 -3.17 11.22 -16.43
C LEU A 65 -4.11 11.24 -15.21
N ARG A 66 -5.43 11.22 -15.44
CA ARG A 66 -6.47 11.23 -14.38
C ARG A 66 -7.53 10.15 -14.62
N ILE A 67 -8.06 9.53 -13.56
CA ILE A 67 -9.19 8.59 -13.61
C ILE A 67 -10.51 9.32 -13.37
N PRO A 68 -11.59 8.94 -14.07
CA PRO A 68 -12.91 9.47 -13.80
C PRO A 68 -13.38 9.09 -12.38
N TYR A 69 -13.75 10.08 -11.58
CA TYR A 69 -14.22 9.87 -10.20
C TYR A 69 -15.44 10.75 -9.93
N PRO A 70 -16.46 10.26 -9.21
CA PRO A 70 -17.62 11.08 -8.86
C PRO A 70 -17.17 12.32 -8.06
N GLY A 71 -17.46 13.50 -8.61
CA GLY A 71 -16.99 14.80 -8.07
C GLY A 71 -15.74 15.39 -8.74
N GLY A 72 -15.24 14.79 -9.84
CA GLY A 72 -14.15 15.33 -10.66
C GLY A 72 -13.00 14.33 -10.86
N ALA A 73 -12.26 14.46 -11.96
CA ALA A 73 -11.21 13.51 -12.32
C ALA A 73 -10.02 13.58 -11.34
N ARG A 74 -9.61 12.43 -10.79
CA ARG A 74 -8.50 12.33 -9.83
C ARG A 74 -7.19 11.93 -10.52
N LEU A 75 -6.10 12.59 -10.14
CA LEU A 75 -4.76 12.30 -10.69
C LEU A 75 -4.35 10.84 -10.45
N LEU A 76 -4.01 10.15 -11.52
CA LEU A 76 -3.34 8.85 -11.47
C LEU A 76 -1.85 9.13 -11.32
N LEU A 77 -1.33 8.95 -10.11
CA LEU A 77 0.12 8.95 -9.94
C LEU A 77 0.65 7.72 -10.68
N CYS A 78 1.44 7.93 -11.74
CA CYS A 78 2.16 6.86 -12.46
C CYS A 78 2.98 5.98 -11.49
N GLU A 79 3.39 6.56 -10.36
CA GLU A 79 4.06 5.89 -9.25
C GLU A 79 3.21 4.83 -8.53
N SER A 80 1.88 4.92 -8.63
CA SER A 80 0.93 3.93 -8.11
C SER A 80 0.76 2.73 -9.05
N LEU A 81 0.81 2.94 -10.38
CA LEU A 81 0.65 1.86 -11.36
C LEU A 81 1.93 1.06 -11.59
N LEU A 82 3.10 1.66 -11.38
CA LEU A 82 4.38 1.00 -11.60
C LEU A 82 4.52 -0.32 -10.79
N PRO A 83 4.21 -0.37 -9.47
CA PRO A 83 4.21 -1.63 -8.72
C PRO A 83 3.30 -2.70 -9.33
N LEU A 84 2.09 -2.35 -9.77
CA LEU A 84 1.14 -3.29 -10.37
C LEU A 84 1.75 -3.95 -11.61
N PHE A 85 2.29 -3.14 -12.52
CA PHE A 85 2.91 -3.65 -13.75
C PHE A 85 4.11 -4.56 -13.45
N LEU A 86 4.96 -4.16 -12.49
CA LEU A 86 6.11 -4.96 -12.07
C LEU A 86 5.70 -6.29 -11.45
N ILE A 87 4.65 -6.30 -10.61
CA ILE A 87 4.12 -7.52 -10.01
C ILE A 87 3.60 -8.44 -11.11
N ILE A 88 2.72 -7.97 -11.99
CA ILE A 88 2.16 -8.80 -13.09
C ILE A 88 3.29 -9.36 -13.95
N LEU A 89 4.24 -8.52 -14.39
CA LEU A 89 5.37 -8.96 -15.20
C LEU A 89 6.22 -10.02 -14.48
N SER A 90 6.49 -9.83 -13.19
CA SER A 90 7.27 -10.80 -12.38
C SER A 90 6.58 -12.17 -12.31
N GLN A 91 5.25 -12.19 -12.19
CA GLN A 91 4.47 -13.42 -12.09
C GLN A 91 4.41 -14.13 -13.45
N LEU A 92 4.19 -13.37 -14.54
CA LEU A 92 4.16 -13.93 -15.88
C LEU A 92 5.50 -14.54 -16.31
N ILE A 93 6.62 -13.89 -15.93
CA ILE A 93 7.97 -14.42 -16.16
C ILE A 93 8.21 -15.65 -15.28
N GLY A 94 7.79 -15.60 -14.01
CA GLY A 94 7.91 -16.73 -13.09
C GLY A 94 7.23 -17.97 -13.63
N ALA A 95 6.01 -17.84 -14.15
CA ALA A 95 5.22 -18.96 -14.66
C ALA A 95 5.83 -19.72 -15.86
N ILE A 96 6.93 -19.23 -16.46
CA ILE A 96 7.57 -19.90 -17.60
C ILE A 96 8.28 -21.20 -17.17
N ASN A 97 9.09 -21.15 -16.10
CA ASN A 97 9.94 -22.26 -15.65
C ASN A 97 10.38 -22.02 -14.20
N MET A 98 10.78 -23.08 -13.49
CA MET A 98 11.32 -22.97 -12.12
C MET A 98 12.48 -21.97 -11.98
N TYR A 99 13.43 -21.97 -12.93
CA TYR A 99 14.53 -21.00 -12.91
C TYR A 99 14.06 -19.56 -13.08
N SER A 100 13.06 -19.34 -13.94
CA SER A 100 12.44 -18.02 -14.16
C SER A 100 11.74 -17.53 -12.90
N THR A 101 11.09 -18.43 -12.15
CA THR A 101 10.52 -18.14 -10.83
C THR A 101 11.58 -17.61 -9.87
N CYS A 102 12.69 -18.34 -9.69
CA CYS A 102 13.78 -17.89 -8.81
C CYS A 102 14.32 -16.52 -9.23
N ILE A 103 14.55 -16.29 -10.52
CA ILE A 103 15.04 -15.03 -11.06
C ILE A 103 14.04 -13.89 -10.81
N ALA A 104 12.75 -14.11 -11.07
CA ALA A 104 11.69 -13.12 -10.88
C ALA A 104 11.55 -12.70 -9.41
N PHE A 105 11.64 -13.65 -8.47
CA PHE A 105 11.61 -13.37 -7.04
C PHE A 105 12.83 -12.58 -6.58
N VAL A 106 14.04 -12.99 -6.98
CA VAL A 106 15.27 -12.27 -6.64
C VAL A 106 15.25 -10.85 -7.20
N LEU A 107 14.80 -10.67 -8.44
CA LEU A 107 14.66 -9.36 -9.07
C LEU A 107 13.64 -8.48 -8.32
N SER A 108 12.50 -9.05 -7.91
CA SER A 108 11.48 -8.32 -7.15
C SER A 108 12.00 -7.85 -5.79
N LEU A 109 12.74 -8.71 -5.07
CA LEU A 109 13.40 -8.33 -3.81
C LEU A 109 14.46 -7.25 -4.02
N TYR A 110 15.23 -7.34 -5.11
CA TYR A 110 16.21 -6.33 -5.48
C TYR A 110 15.55 -4.96 -5.74
N VAL A 111 14.46 -4.92 -6.51
CA VAL A 111 13.69 -3.69 -6.77
C VAL A 111 13.18 -3.08 -5.48
N LEU A 112 12.60 -3.89 -4.58
CA LEU A 112 12.11 -3.42 -3.28
C LEU A 112 13.24 -2.87 -2.39
N TYR A 113 14.41 -3.52 -2.39
CA TYR A 113 15.58 -3.02 -1.69
C TYR A 113 16.03 -1.65 -2.23
N TYR A 114 16.06 -1.47 -3.56
CA TYR A 114 16.40 -0.19 -4.18
C TYR A 114 15.36 0.88 -3.92
N ALA A 115 14.07 0.55 -3.92
CA ALA A 115 13.00 1.49 -3.58
C ALA A 115 13.14 1.97 -2.15
N ARG A 116 13.35 1.06 -1.19
CA ARG A 116 13.61 1.40 0.23
C ARG A 116 14.87 2.25 0.39
N LYS A 117 15.96 1.89 -0.29
CA LYS A 117 17.22 2.66 -0.25
C LYS A 117 17.06 4.06 -0.85
N SER A 118 16.28 4.18 -1.93
CA SER A 118 15.98 5.45 -2.58
C SER A 118 15.17 6.35 -1.64
N TYR A 119 14.20 5.79 -0.91
CA TYR A 119 13.46 6.51 0.13
C TYR A 119 14.40 7.13 1.19
N TYR A 120 15.32 6.33 1.74
CA TYR A 120 16.26 6.85 2.77
C TYR A 120 17.32 7.81 2.23
N ARG A 121 17.76 7.66 0.97
CA ARG A 121 18.84 8.50 0.41
C ARG A 121 18.35 9.79 -0.20
N ALA A 122 17.22 9.76 -0.91
CA ALA A 122 16.82 10.85 -1.79
C ALA A 122 15.98 11.91 -1.06
N ASN A 123 15.60 11.67 0.21
CA ASN A 123 14.63 12.46 0.98
C ASN A 123 13.30 12.73 0.23
N HIS A 124 13.08 12.01 -0.87
CA HIS A 124 11.88 12.00 -1.66
C HIS A 124 11.01 10.86 -1.13
N ARG A 125 9.87 11.24 -0.57
CA ARG A 125 8.87 10.34 0.00
C ARG A 125 8.12 9.63 -1.13
N THR A 126 8.64 8.48 -1.57
CA THR A 126 7.99 7.65 -2.60
C THR A 126 6.97 6.71 -1.96
N SER A 127 5.71 6.75 -2.39
CA SER A 127 4.64 5.82 -1.94
C SER A 127 4.73 4.42 -2.58
N PHE A 128 5.85 4.09 -3.22
CA PHE A 128 6.03 2.86 -4.02
C PHE A 128 5.78 1.58 -3.20
N CYS A 129 6.36 1.47 -2.00
CA CYS A 129 6.22 0.28 -1.16
C CYS A 129 4.78 0.06 -0.68
N PHE A 130 4.06 1.14 -0.38
CA PHE A 130 2.65 1.06 -0.01
C PHE A 130 1.78 0.56 -1.16
N TYR A 131 1.95 1.13 -2.35
CA TYR A 131 1.23 0.65 -3.54
C TYR A 131 1.63 -0.77 -3.93
N TRP A 132 2.89 -1.18 -3.70
CA TRP A 132 3.31 -2.57 -3.85
C TRP A 132 2.49 -3.50 -2.95
N CYS A 133 2.29 -3.16 -1.67
CA CYS A 133 1.44 -3.94 -0.76
C CYS A 133 -0.01 -4.03 -1.24
N ILE A 134 -0.64 -2.89 -1.60
CA ILE A 134 -2.04 -2.87 -2.06
C ILE A 134 -2.20 -3.74 -3.31
N TRP A 135 -1.36 -3.53 -4.33
CA TRP A 135 -1.47 -4.27 -5.58
C TRP A 135 -1.11 -5.74 -5.41
N SER A 136 -0.25 -6.10 -4.46
CA SER A 136 0.03 -7.51 -4.12
C SER A 136 -1.21 -8.22 -3.58
N VAL A 137 -1.91 -7.61 -2.63
CA VAL A 137 -3.16 -8.18 -2.08
C VAL A 137 -4.22 -8.25 -3.16
N ALA A 138 -4.42 -7.17 -3.93
CA ALA A 138 -5.38 -7.15 -5.02
C ALA A 138 -5.09 -8.22 -6.08
N TYR A 139 -3.83 -8.37 -6.48
CA TYR A 139 -3.39 -9.40 -7.43
C TYR A 139 -3.70 -10.81 -6.91
N LEU A 140 -3.32 -11.13 -5.67
CA LEU A 140 -3.56 -12.46 -5.10
C LEU A 140 -5.05 -12.79 -4.98
N VAL A 141 -5.90 -11.80 -4.66
CA VAL A 141 -7.36 -11.97 -4.64
C VAL A 141 -7.91 -12.23 -6.03
N VAL A 142 -7.47 -11.47 -7.04
CA VAL A 142 -7.88 -11.70 -8.43
C VAL A 142 -7.44 -13.07 -8.89
N LEU A 143 -6.17 -13.44 -8.67
CA LEU A 143 -5.63 -14.75 -9.01
C LEU A 143 -6.41 -15.88 -8.34
N PHE A 144 -6.79 -15.72 -7.08
CA PHE A 144 -7.62 -16.69 -6.38
C PHE A 144 -8.99 -16.81 -7.03
N GLN A 145 -9.69 -15.70 -7.24
CA GLN A 145 -11.03 -15.67 -7.82
C GLN A 145 -11.09 -16.27 -9.23
N THR A 146 -10.09 -15.99 -10.07
CA THR A 146 -10.04 -16.52 -11.44
C THR A 146 -9.80 -18.03 -11.47
N ASN A 147 -9.07 -18.56 -10.49
CA ASN A 147 -8.68 -19.97 -10.43
C ASN A 147 -9.57 -20.80 -9.48
N LEU A 148 -10.51 -20.18 -8.77
CA LEU A 148 -11.53 -20.89 -7.97
C LEU A 148 -12.21 -22.05 -8.71
N PRO A 149 -12.63 -21.93 -9.99
CA PRO A 149 -13.28 -23.04 -10.69
C PRO A 149 -12.34 -24.23 -10.97
N LEU A 150 -11.04 -23.97 -11.05
CA LEU A 150 -10.01 -24.97 -11.32
C LEU A 150 -9.61 -25.72 -10.04
N MET A 151 -9.75 -25.07 -8.87
CA MET A 151 -9.05 -25.49 -7.65
C MET A 151 -9.83 -26.43 -6.71
N GLU A 152 -11.05 -26.87 -7.07
CA GLU A 152 -11.91 -27.78 -6.27
C GLU A 152 -11.95 -27.46 -4.75
N ILE A 153 -11.82 -26.18 -4.38
CA ILE A 153 -11.70 -25.74 -2.98
C ILE A 153 -13.04 -25.89 -2.27
N LEU A 154 -13.02 -26.43 -1.04
CA LEU A 154 -14.24 -26.56 -0.25
C LEU A 154 -14.82 -25.17 0.10
N PRO A 155 -16.15 -25.00 0.12
CA PRO A 155 -16.76 -23.71 0.46
C PRO A 155 -16.40 -23.25 1.89
N GLU A 156 -16.13 -24.19 2.80
CA GLU A 156 -15.68 -23.92 4.16
C GLU A 156 -14.28 -23.28 4.21
N GLU A 157 -13.34 -23.79 3.40
CA GLU A 157 -11.97 -23.29 3.31
C GLU A 157 -11.92 -21.89 2.70
N ASN A 158 -12.72 -21.67 1.65
CA ASN A 158 -12.90 -20.37 1.03
C ASN A 158 -13.53 -19.36 2.01
N PHE A 159 -14.53 -19.79 2.79
CA PHE A 159 -15.14 -18.93 3.82
C PHE A 159 -14.13 -18.49 4.87
N VAL A 160 -13.29 -19.41 5.36
CA VAL A 160 -12.21 -19.10 6.30
C VAL A 160 -11.21 -18.10 5.69
N PHE A 161 -10.81 -18.31 4.43
CA PHE A 161 -9.91 -17.39 3.74
C PHE A 161 -10.49 -15.97 3.63
N VAL A 162 -11.74 -15.83 3.18
CA VAL A 162 -12.42 -14.53 3.05
C VAL A 162 -12.55 -13.85 4.41
N LEU A 163 -12.87 -14.60 5.46
CA LEU A 163 -12.95 -14.08 6.82
C LEU A 163 -11.58 -13.54 7.29
N LEU A 164 -10.50 -14.29 7.10
CA LEU A 164 -9.15 -13.87 7.47
C LEU A 164 -8.69 -12.62 6.68
N LEU A 165 -8.95 -12.60 5.38
CA LEU A 165 -8.68 -11.47 4.50
C LEU A 165 -9.43 -10.21 4.92
N THR A 166 -10.73 -10.33 5.23
CA THR A 166 -11.54 -9.17 5.66
C THR A 166 -11.07 -8.62 7.00
N PHE A 167 -10.78 -9.46 7.99
CA PHE A 167 -10.23 -9.00 9.26
C PHE A 167 -8.87 -8.32 9.09
N MET A 168 -7.97 -8.87 8.26
CA MET A 168 -6.69 -8.24 7.95
C MET A 168 -6.89 -6.83 7.35
N LEU A 169 -7.77 -6.70 6.35
CA LEU A 169 -8.07 -5.41 5.71
C LEU A 169 -8.70 -4.41 6.68
N ILE A 170 -9.62 -4.86 7.55
CA ILE A 170 -10.21 -4.03 8.59
C ILE A 170 -9.13 -3.53 9.55
N SER A 171 -8.22 -4.39 10.00
CA SER A 171 -7.12 -4.00 10.90
C SER A 171 -6.22 -2.93 10.25
N PHE A 172 -5.81 -3.11 8.99
CA PHE A 172 -5.04 -2.10 8.25
C PHE A 172 -5.83 -0.78 8.08
N TYR A 173 -7.11 -0.86 7.74
CA TYR A 173 -7.97 0.31 7.61
C TYR A 173 -8.09 1.07 8.94
N MET A 174 -8.22 0.34 10.06
CA MET A 174 -8.30 0.94 11.38
C MET A 174 -7.01 1.68 11.76
N VAL A 175 -5.83 1.18 11.37
CA VAL A 175 -4.55 1.90 11.56
C VAL A 175 -4.61 3.29 10.94
N HIS A 176 -5.01 3.38 9.67
CA HIS A 176 -5.14 4.66 8.96
C HIS A 176 -6.25 5.55 9.52
N ARG A 177 -7.41 4.97 9.81
CA ARG A 177 -8.58 5.71 10.31
C ARG A 177 -8.28 6.38 11.65
N ILE A 178 -7.65 5.65 12.56
CA ILE A 178 -7.26 6.16 13.88
C ILE A 178 -6.21 7.24 13.72
N ASN A 179 -5.18 7.00 12.91
CA ASN A 179 -4.13 7.99 12.69
C ASN A 179 -4.69 9.31 12.15
N LYS A 180 -5.55 9.24 11.12
CA LYS A 180 -6.24 10.41 10.56
C LYS A 180 -7.07 11.17 11.59
N ARG A 181 -7.77 10.46 12.48
CA ARG A 181 -8.57 11.08 13.56
C ARG A 181 -7.69 11.83 14.55
N HIS A 182 -6.57 11.26 14.96
CA HIS A 182 -5.64 11.93 15.88
C HIS A 182 -5.12 13.24 15.31
N TYR A 183 -4.69 13.25 14.04
CA TYR A 183 -4.23 14.50 13.42
C TYR A 183 -5.33 15.56 13.29
N SER A 184 -6.55 15.16 12.95
CA SER A 184 -7.68 16.10 12.90
C SER A 184 -7.97 16.73 14.26
N THR A 185 -7.92 15.95 15.33
CA THR A 185 -8.16 16.45 16.69
C THR A 185 -6.99 17.32 17.19
N SER A 186 -5.74 16.92 16.98
CA SER A 186 -4.56 17.70 17.37
C SER A 186 -4.46 19.03 16.63
N GLY A 187 -4.81 19.06 15.33
CA GLY A 187 -4.89 20.29 14.55
C GLY A 187 -5.96 21.26 15.07
N LEU A 188 -7.14 20.74 15.44
CA LEU A 188 -8.20 21.54 16.05
C LEU A 188 -7.79 22.11 17.41
N GLN A 189 -7.11 21.33 18.24
CA GLN A 189 -6.68 21.75 19.57
C GLN A 189 -5.55 22.79 19.51
N SER A 190 -4.66 22.69 18.52
CA SER A 190 -3.61 23.70 18.28
C SER A 190 -4.21 25.04 17.83
N ALA A 191 -5.26 25.01 17.00
CA ALA A 191 -5.97 26.21 16.56
C ALA A 191 -6.80 26.89 17.66
N LEU A 192 -7.28 26.13 18.64
CA LEU A 192 -7.98 26.65 19.82
C LEU A 192 -7.03 27.23 20.88
N ALA A 193 -5.74 26.86 20.85
CA ALA A 193 -4.72 27.34 21.78
C ALA A 193 -3.99 28.61 21.29
N SER A 194 -4.10 28.93 19.99
CA SER A 194 -3.64 30.21 19.43
C SER A 194 -4.70 31.29 19.68
N ASP A 195 -4.55 32.00 20.79
CA ASP A 195 -5.41 33.09 21.27
C ASP A 195 -5.14 34.42 20.51
N ASP A 196 -5.05 34.35 19.17
CA ASP A 196 -4.96 35.54 18.32
C ASP A 196 -6.29 35.77 17.60
N ASP A 197 -6.86 36.97 17.74
CA ASP A 197 -8.11 37.48 17.14
C ASP A 197 -8.14 37.46 15.59
N SER A 198 -7.17 36.82 14.94
CA SER A 198 -7.33 36.33 13.58
C SER A 198 -7.93 34.92 13.67
N ALA A 199 -9.26 34.87 13.81
CA ALA A 199 -10.02 33.67 13.48
C ALA A 199 -9.87 33.36 11.98
N THR A 200 -8.70 32.89 11.56
CA THR A 200 -8.61 31.84 10.55
C THR A 200 -9.30 30.64 11.17
N VAL A 201 -10.63 30.64 11.07
CA VAL A 201 -11.42 29.42 11.03
C VAL A 201 -10.63 28.53 10.10
N LEU A 202 -10.02 27.47 10.65
CA LEU A 202 -9.61 26.33 9.87
C LEU A 202 -10.92 25.73 9.35
N ILE A 203 -11.49 26.41 8.35
CA ILE A 203 -12.21 25.78 7.28
C ILE A 203 -11.18 24.76 6.84
N MET A 204 -11.36 23.49 7.28
CA MET A 204 -10.88 22.36 6.51
C MET A 204 -11.11 22.79 5.07
N PRO A 205 -10.09 22.89 4.20
CA PRO A 205 -10.35 23.26 2.83
C PRO A 205 -11.44 22.30 2.37
N GLU A 206 -12.64 22.84 2.26
CA GLU A 206 -13.70 22.24 1.48
C GLU A 206 -13.02 22.08 0.14
N ASP A 207 -12.84 20.82 -0.25
CA ASP A 207 -11.97 20.35 -1.33
C ASP A 207 -12.18 21.16 -2.63
N LYS A 208 -11.64 22.37 -2.68
CA LYS A 208 -11.50 23.22 -3.85
C LYS A 208 -10.01 23.22 -4.16
N ASN A 209 -9.66 22.38 -5.12
CA ASN A 209 -8.45 22.46 -5.94
C ASN A 209 -7.06 22.28 -5.28
N SER A 210 -6.93 21.47 -4.22
CA SER A 210 -5.62 20.85 -3.95
C SER A 210 -5.54 19.48 -4.63
N ASN A 211 -5.22 19.50 -5.93
CA ASN A 211 -4.89 18.34 -6.76
C ASN A 211 -3.53 17.71 -6.40
N THR A 212 -3.24 17.62 -5.12
CA THR A 212 -2.29 16.63 -4.63
C THR A 212 -3.18 15.62 -3.95
N SER A 213 -3.12 14.36 -4.36
CA SER A 213 -3.40 13.29 -3.41
C SER A 213 -2.80 13.69 -2.06
N LYS A 214 -3.42 13.28 -0.95
CA LYS A 214 -2.68 13.11 0.29
C LYS A 214 -1.56 12.10 -0.01
N ASP A 215 -0.54 12.58 -0.69
CA ASP A 215 0.75 11.97 -0.82
C ASP A 215 1.18 11.74 0.60
N CYS A 216 2.01 10.74 0.79
CA CYS A 216 2.68 10.50 2.06
C CYS A 216 3.60 11.67 2.51
N ASN A 217 3.43 12.87 1.95
CA ASN A 217 4.20 14.09 2.02
C ASN A 217 3.76 15.06 3.12
N THR A 218 2.76 14.74 3.94
CA THR A 218 2.43 15.61 5.08
C THR A 218 3.42 15.39 6.24
N THR A 219 4.16 16.47 6.50
CA THR A 219 4.65 17.00 7.78
C THR A 219 5.53 16.14 8.69
N ASN A 220 6.69 16.70 9.05
CA ASN A 220 7.76 16.10 9.84
C ASN A 220 7.64 16.38 11.35
N ASP A 221 6.52 16.92 11.83
CA ASP A 221 6.34 17.28 13.25
C ASP A 221 5.28 16.40 13.92
N GLU A 222 5.29 15.12 13.57
CA GLU A 222 4.26 14.18 13.99
C GLU A 222 4.88 13.17 14.95
N GLU A 223 4.33 13.08 16.17
CA GLU A 223 4.71 12.05 17.14
C GLU A 223 4.64 10.68 16.46
N GLY A 224 5.80 10.11 16.11
CA GLY A 224 5.92 8.69 15.81
C GLY A 224 6.84 8.14 14.74
N GLU A 225 6.94 6.81 14.72
CA GLU A 225 7.71 6.07 13.72
C GLU A 225 6.88 5.89 12.43
N TYR A 226 7.40 6.42 11.33
CA TYR A 226 6.80 6.28 10.01
C TYR A 226 7.05 4.89 9.42
N GLU A 227 5.98 4.15 9.12
CA GLU A 227 6.07 2.84 8.46
C GLU A 227 5.79 2.95 6.96
N LEU A 228 6.85 2.73 6.17
CA LEU A 228 6.88 2.91 4.71
C LEU A 228 5.87 2.01 3.97
N TRP A 229 5.64 0.79 4.46
CA TRP A 229 4.77 -0.20 3.81
C TRP A 229 3.27 0.09 4.03
N ILE A 230 2.95 0.86 5.06
CA ILE A 230 1.59 1.32 5.35
C ILE A 230 1.41 2.77 4.91
N CYS A 231 2.48 3.54 4.67
CA CYS A 231 2.37 4.96 4.36
C CYS A 231 1.60 5.69 5.48
N SER A 232 1.96 5.40 6.73
CA SER A 232 1.36 5.98 7.93
C SER A 232 2.33 5.97 9.10
N ASN A 233 2.23 6.96 9.97
CA ASN A 233 2.87 6.95 11.29
C ASN A 233 2.17 5.94 12.20
N ILE A 234 2.95 5.15 12.92
CA ILE A 234 2.46 4.11 13.82
C ILE A 234 2.51 4.61 15.25
N THR A 235 1.47 5.29 15.70
CA THR A 235 1.36 5.88 17.04
C THR A 235 0.91 4.89 18.12
N TYR A 236 1.07 5.26 19.39
CA TYR A 236 0.56 4.47 20.53
C TYR A 236 -0.93 4.08 20.37
N TYR A 237 -1.74 4.96 19.79
CA TYR A 237 -3.19 4.76 19.63
C TYR A 237 -3.56 3.75 18.55
N ASN A 238 -2.76 3.64 17.48
CA ASN A 238 -3.03 2.72 16.37
C ASN A 238 -2.17 1.44 16.43
N TYR A 239 -1.20 1.38 17.35
CA TYR A 239 -0.21 0.31 17.46
C TYR A 239 -0.83 -1.09 17.61
N LYS A 240 -1.92 -1.23 18.38
CA LYS A 240 -2.64 -2.51 18.55
C LYS A 240 -3.19 -3.05 17.23
N TYR A 241 -3.75 -2.17 16.41
CA TYR A 241 -4.31 -2.55 15.11
C TYR A 241 -3.22 -2.89 14.12
N TYR A 242 -2.06 -2.23 14.22
CA TYR A 242 -0.89 -2.56 13.40
C TYR A 242 -0.36 -3.98 13.68
N ILE A 243 -0.18 -4.33 14.96
CA ILE A 243 0.26 -5.68 15.34
C ILE A 243 -0.77 -6.73 14.94
N ALA A 244 -2.06 -6.45 15.16
CA ALA A 244 -3.14 -7.33 14.71
C ALA A 244 -3.12 -7.53 13.18
N ALA A 245 -2.88 -6.47 12.41
CA ALA A 245 -2.77 -6.54 10.96
C ALA A 245 -1.58 -7.40 10.50
N CYS A 246 -0.40 -7.28 11.15
CA CYS A 246 0.76 -8.12 10.83
C CYS A 246 0.52 -9.60 11.17
N CYS A 247 -0.11 -9.88 12.31
CA CYS A 247 -0.45 -11.24 12.73
C CYS A 247 -1.48 -11.88 11.77
N LEU A 248 -2.61 -11.20 11.55
CA LEU A 248 -3.64 -11.66 10.63
C LEU A 248 -3.11 -11.79 9.21
N GLY A 249 -2.31 -10.84 8.73
CA GLY A 249 -1.69 -10.94 7.41
C GLY A 249 -0.79 -12.16 7.25
N THR A 250 0.00 -12.50 8.28
CA THR A 250 0.82 -13.72 8.29
C THR A 250 -0.06 -14.96 8.14
N VAL A 251 -1.13 -15.07 8.95
CA VAL A 251 -2.06 -16.21 8.90
C VAL A 251 -2.78 -16.28 7.57
N THR A 252 -3.30 -15.17 7.04
CA THR A 252 -4.01 -15.09 5.76
C THR A 252 -3.14 -15.55 4.60
N PHE A 253 -1.89 -15.06 4.51
CA PHE A 253 -1.00 -15.42 3.41
C PHE A 253 -0.48 -16.86 3.51
N LEU A 254 -0.26 -17.39 4.72
CA LEU A 254 0.05 -18.81 4.92
C LEU A 254 -1.13 -19.69 4.53
N TRP A 255 -2.35 -19.33 4.93
CA TRP A 255 -3.56 -20.07 4.57
C TRP A 255 -3.78 -20.06 3.06
N TYR A 256 -3.64 -18.90 2.41
CA TYR A 256 -3.67 -18.77 0.95
C TYR A 256 -2.65 -19.70 0.28
N SER A 257 -1.39 -19.63 0.70
CA SER A 257 -0.31 -20.41 0.10
C SER A 257 -0.55 -21.91 0.28
N ASN A 258 -1.00 -22.33 1.48
CA ASN A 258 -1.34 -23.72 1.74
C ASN A 258 -2.46 -24.20 0.81
N LEU A 259 -3.59 -23.51 0.75
CA LEU A 259 -4.72 -23.89 -0.12
C LEU A 259 -4.30 -24.06 -1.58
N VAL A 260 -3.57 -23.07 -2.13
CA VAL A 260 -3.16 -23.12 -3.54
C VAL A 260 -2.18 -24.27 -3.79
N ILE A 261 -1.16 -24.42 -2.94
CA ILE A 261 -0.11 -25.43 -3.16
C ILE A 261 -0.67 -26.84 -2.95
N THR A 262 -1.58 -27.07 -2.00
CA THR A 262 -2.21 -28.39 -1.80
C THR A 262 -3.15 -28.79 -2.93
N THR A 263 -3.66 -27.82 -3.68
CA THR A 263 -4.48 -28.09 -4.87
C THR A 263 -3.64 -28.33 -6.11
N VAL A 264 -2.58 -27.54 -6.30
CA VAL A 264 -1.75 -27.58 -7.51
C VAL A 264 -0.71 -28.71 -7.47
N CYS A 265 -0.19 -29.04 -6.28
CA CYS A 265 0.74 -30.14 -6.08
C CYS A 265 0.01 -31.37 -5.55
N HIS A 266 0.64 -32.55 -5.60
CA HIS A 266 0.09 -33.77 -5.00
C HIS A 266 -0.01 -33.61 -3.46
N PRO A 267 -1.22 -33.64 -2.86
CA PRO A 267 -1.36 -33.45 -1.42
C PRO A 267 -1.19 -34.78 -0.67
N PHE A 268 -0.52 -34.73 0.48
CA PHE A 268 -0.47 -35.83 1.43
C PHE A 268 -0.96 -35.38 2.83
N PRO A 269 -1.74 -36.20 3.55
CA PRO A 269 -2.22 -35.86 4.88
C PRO A 269 -1.10 -36.05 5.91
N VAL A 270 -0.77 -35.02 6.68
CA VAL A 270 0.33 -35.09 7.67
C VAL A 270 -0.19 -35.32 9.08
N PHE A 271 -1.17 -34.52 9.51
CA PHE A 271 -1.73 -34.59 10.86
C PHE A 271 -3.23 -34.33 10.84
N ARG A 272 -3.98 -34.98 11.75
CA ARG A 272 -5.39 -34.68 12.01
C ARG A 272 -5.52 -33.81 13.25
N VAL A 273 -6.14 -32.65 13.10
CA VAL A 273 -6.45 -31.73 14.21
C VAL A 273 -7.97 -31.57 14.26
N PHE A 274 -8.61 -31.97 15.37
CA PHE A 274 -10.08 -31.93 15.54
C PHE A 274 -10.87 -32.56 14.36
N ASN A 275 -10.44 -33.73 13.87
CA ASN A 275 -11.01 -34.42 12.70
C ASN A 275 -10.88 -33.68 11.36
N VAL A 276 -10.10 -32.60 11.29
CA VAL A 276 -9.70 -31.96 10.03
C VAL A 276 -8.31 -32.46 9.65
N GLU A 277 -8.16 -32.98 8.43
CA GLU A 277 -6.88 -33.41 7.87
C GLU A 277 -6.11 -32.21 7.35
N ILE A 278 -4.93 -31.96 7.89
CA ILE A 278 -4.03 -30.92 7.38
C ILE A 278 -3.18 -31.54 6.27
N LEU A 279 -3.38 -31.03 5.06
CA LEU A 279 -2.71 -31.46 3.84
C LEU A 279 -1.43 -30.64 3.64
N MET A 280 -0.37 -31.32 3.21
CA MET A 280 0.88 -30.71 2.77
C MET A 280 1.23 -31.20 1.36
N PRO A 281 1.99 -30.42 0.59
CA PRO A 281 2.41 -30.83 -0.75
C PRO A 281 3.59 -31.82 -0.72
N ASP A 282 3.48 -32.92 -1.47
CA ASP A 282 4.51 -33.96 -1.62
C ASP A 282 5.36 -33.73 -2.88
N ASP A 283 4.70 -33.61 -4.04
CA ASP A 283 5.35 -33.47 -5.35
C ASP A 283 4.71 -32.34 -6.19
N CYS A 284 5.57 -31.46 -6.70
CA CYS A 284 5.22 -30.30 -7.53
C CYS A 284 5.99 -30.30 -8.87
N SER A 285 6.46 -31.46 -9.35
CA SER A 285 7.32 -31.53 -10.54
C SER A 285 6.63 -31.05 -11.84
N ASP A 286 5.32 -31.28 -11.95
CA ASP A 286 4.56 -31.04 -13.19
C ASP A 286 3.84 -29.68 -13.23
N VAL A 287 4.08 -28.81 -12.23
CA VAL A 287 3.35 -27.53 -12.09
C VAL A 287 3.62 -26.53 -13.23
N TYR A 288 4.70 -26.70 -13.98
CA TYR A 288 5.06 -25.84 -15.12
C TYR A 288 4.57 -26.36 -16.48
N ASP A 289 3.90 -27.52 -16.52
CA ASP A 289 3.40 -28.08 -17.77
C ASP A 289 2.24 -27.28 -18.35
N GLN A 290 1.44 -26.64 -17.49
CA GLN A 290 0.35 -25.74 -17.87
C GLN A 290 0.57 -24.36 -17.28
N TYR A 291 0.45 -23.35 -18.12
CA TYR A 291 0.72 -21.96 -17.73
C TYR A 291 -0.20 -21.46 -16.61
N ASP A 292 -1.48 -21.85 -16.62
CA ASP A 292 -2.46 -21.43 -15.62
C ASP A 292 -2.13 -22.01 -14.22
N ILE A 293 -1.71 -23.27 -14.19
CA ILE A 293 -1.27 -23.97 -12.99
C ILE A 293 0.04 -23.36 -12.48
N ALA A 294 0.99 -23.09 -13.38
CA ALA A 294 2.26 -22.46 -13.06
C ALA A 294 2.06 -21.06 -12.45
N LEU A 295 1.12 -20.27 -12.98
CA LEU A 295 0.79 -18.96 -12.46
C LEU A 295 0.22 -19.03 -11.03
N CYS A 296 -0.64 -20.01 -10.75
CA CYS A 296 -1.14 -20.26 -9.39
C CYS A 296 -0.02 -20.65 -8.43
N PHE A 297 0.87 -21.55 -8.86
CA PHE A 297 2.02 -21.99 -8.06
C PHE A 297 2.95 -20.83 -7.71
N VAL A 298 3.32 -20.00 -8.70
CA VAL A 298 4.18 -18.82 -8.47
C VAL A 298 3.47 -17.79 -7.58
N GLY A 299 2.16 -17.60 -7.74
CA GLY A 299 1.34 -16.76 -6.85
C GLY A 299 1.32 -17.25 -5.41
N ALA A 300 1.29 -18.57 -5.19
CA ALA A 300 1.33 -19.16 -3.86
C ALA A 300 2.69 -19.00 -3.17
N LEU A 301 3.79 -19.13 -3.93
CA LEU A 301 5.13 -18.80 -3.45
C LEU A 301 5.25 -17.31 -3.13
N TYR A 302 4.59 -16.45 -3.91
CA TYR A 302 4.56 -15.01 -3.67
C TYR A 302 3.83 -14.67 -2.37
N ALA A 303 2.67 -15.29 -2.12
CA ALA A 303 1.98 -15.19 -0.85
C ALA A 303 2.86 -15.67 0.33
N LEU A 304 3.63 -16.76 0.17
CA LEU A 304 4.56 -17.23 1.19
C LEU A 304 5.66 -16.21 1.51
N VAL A 305 6.23 -15.55 0.49
CA VAL A 305 7.19 -14.46 0.69
C VAL A 305 6.57 -13.29 1.45
N LEU A 306 5.34 -12.90 1.13
CA LEU A 306 4.60 -11.87 1.89
C LEU A 306 4.32 -12.31 3.33
N ALA A 307 3.99 -13.58 3.56
CA ALA A 307 3.80 -14.13 4.89
C ALA A 307 5.07 -14.01 5.74
N VAL A 308 6.23 -14.38 5.17
CA VAL A 308 7.54 -14.25 5.84
C VAL A 308 7.83 -12.78 6.16
N PHE A 309 7.54 -11.87 5.23
CA PHE A 309 7.73 -10.43 5.45
C PHE A 309 6.85 -9.91 6.61
N CYS A 310 5.54 -10.23 6.60
CA CYS A 310 4.62 -9.89 7.68
C CYS A 310 5.04 -10.51 9.02
N PHE A 311 5.55 -11.74 9.00
CA PHE A 311 6.02 -12.43 10.20
C PHE A 311 7.27 -11.77 10.78
N ILE A 312 8.24 -11.38 9.95
CA ILE A 312 9.42 -10.64 10.42
C ILE A 312 8.99 -9.33 11.08
N LYS A 313 8.06 -8.58 10.48
CA LYS A 313 7.50 -7.36 11.08
C LYS A 313 6.80 -7.63 12.40
N PHE A 314 5.96 -8.67 12.45
CA PHE A 314 5.31 -9.09 13.69
C PHE A 314 6.32 -9.39 14.80
N ILE A 315 7.36 -10.19 14.52
CA ILE A 315 8.41 -10.51 15.49
C ILE A 315 9.21 -9.28 15.93
N GLN A 316 9.50 -8.35 15.02
CA GLN A 316 10.16 -7.08 15.35
C GLN A 316 9.33 -6.26 16.34
N GLU A 317 8.02 -6.14 16.12
CA GLU A 317 7.14 -5.42 17.03
C GLU A 317 7.01 -6.11 18.39
N LEU A 318 6.89 -7.44 18.41
CA LEU A 318 6.90 -8.21 19.66
C LEU A 318 8.18 -7.99 20.47
N TYR A 319 9.33 -7.90 19.79
CA TYR A 319 10.60 -7.60 20.41
C TYR A 319 10.64 -6.17 20.99
N TYR A 320 10.12 -5.18 20.27
CA TYR A 320 10.05 -3.80 20.77
C TYR A 320 9.14 -3.65 21.98
N ILE A 321 8.00 -4.35 22.01
CA ILE A 321 7.11 -4.42 23.19
C ILE A 321 7.86 -5.05 24.37
N THR A 322 8.54 -6.17 24.14
CA THR A 322 9.24 -6.92 25.18
C THR A 322 10.31 -6.08 25.87
N LYS A 323 11.05 -5.26 25.10
CA LYS A 323 12.05 -4.34 25.64
C LYS A 323 11.50 -3.00 26.13
N SER A 324 10.19 -2.73 25.99
CA SER A 324 9.56 -1.43 26.28
C SER A 324 10.21 -0.24 25.54
N ILE A 325 10.99 -0.50 24.48
CA ILE A 325 11.72 0.53 23.73
C ILE A 325 10.73 1.40 22.94
N ALA A 326 9.69 0.78 22.37
CA ALA A 326 8.61 1.51 21.72
C ALA A 326 8.06 2.56 22.70
N PHE A 327 7.43 2.14 23.80
CA PHE A 327 6.77 3.03 24.77
C PHE A 327 7.69 4.11 25.36
N SER A 328 8.98 3.81 25.57
CA SER A 328 9.96 4.77 26.07
C SER A 328 10.32 5.88 25.09
N ASN A 329 10.25 5.63 23.77
CA ASN A 329 10.54 6.64 22.75
C ASN A 329 9.33 7.56 22.50
N TRP A 330 8.11 7.10 22.81
CA TRP A 330 6.85 7.85 22.63
C TRP A 330 6.51 8.81 23.77
N HIS A 331 7.10 8.62 24.95
CA HIS A 331 6.94 9.54 26.08
C HIS A 331 8.29 10.18 26.35
N SER A 332 8.55 11.30 25.66
CA SER A 332 9.74 12.13 25.86
C SER A 332 9.69 12.95 27.16
N ASP A 333 9.12 12.39 28.23
CA ASP A 333 9.28 12.93 29.58
C ASP A 333 10.47 12.22 30.25
N GLU A 334 11.59 12.95 30.30
CA GLU A 334 12.86 12.52 30.90
C GLU A 334 12.73 11.99 32.35
N GLN A 335 11.62 12.26 33.04
CA GLN A 335 11.39 11.81 34.41
C GLN A 335 10.95 10.34 34.55
N HIS A 336 10.52 9.66 33.47
CA HIS A 336 10.13 8.23 33.54
C HIS A 336 11.22 7.24 33.10
N GLN A 337 12.36 7.71 32.60
CA GLN A 337 13.49 6.85 32.20
C GLN A 337 14.16 6.11 33.36
N ARG A 338 13.98 6.56 34.62
CA ARG A 338 14.70 5.98 35.77
C ARG A 338 13.98 4.86 36.54
N HIS A 339 12.72 4.52 36.26
CA HIS A 339 11.97 3.60 37.15
C HIS A 339 11.23 2.42 36.52
N SER A 340 11.37 2.13 35.22
CA SER A 340 10.61 1.04 34.60
C SER A 340 11.48 -0.04 33.95
N ARG A 341 12.32 -0.72 34.73
CA ARG A 341 12.56 -2.16 34.48
C ARG A 341 11.35 -2.93 35.02
N LYS A 342 10.18 -2.73 34.44
CA LYS A 342 9.01 -3.56 34.72
C LYS A 342 9.27 -4.93 34.07
N ASN A 343 8.93 -6.00 34.80
CA ASN A 343 8.98 -7.38 34.30
C ASN A 343 8.22 -7.50 32.96
N CYS A 344 8.64 -8.41 32.08
CA CYS A 344 8.02 -8.64 30.76
C CYS A 344 6.48 -8.72 30.83
N ILE A 345 5.96 -9.40 31.86
CA ILE A 345 4.51 -9.54 32.14
C ILE A 345 3.82 -8.18 32.39
N ASN A 346 4.48 -7.24 33.06
CA ASN A 346 3.94 -5.92 33.33
C ASN A 346 3.95 -5.02 32.09
N ASN A 347 4.93 -5.20 31.19
CA ASN A 347 4.97 -4.50 29.90
C ASN A 347 3.80 -4.95 29.00
N TRP A 348 3.58 -6.27 28.93
CA TRP A 348 2.46 -6.87 28.20
C TRP A 348 1.09 -6.50 28.79
N ARG A 349 0.95 -6.48 30.13
CA ARG A 349 -0.28 -6.00 30.79
C ARG A 349 -0.56 -4.54 30.51
N SER A 350 0.47 -3.68 30.54
CA SER A 350 0.31 -2.25 30.22
C SER A 350 -0.14 -2.03 28.78
N PHE A 351 0.30 -2.88 27.85
CA PHE A 351 -0.09 -2.81 26.44
C PHE A 351 -1.50 -3.35 26.17
N LEU A 352 -1.91 -4.43 26.84
CA LEU A 352 -3.22 -5.06 26.61
C LEU A 352 -4.36 -4.35 27.35
N CYS A 353 -4.11 -3.76 28.53
CA CYS A 353 -5.16 -3.21 29.40
C CYS A 353 -5.47 -1.71 29.20
N ASN A 354 -4.65 -0.96 28.46
CA ASN A 354 -4.96 0.38 27.95
C ASN A 354 -5.26 0.25 26.47
#